data_AF-D5H6H0-F1
#
_entry.id   AF-D5H6H0-F1
#
_cell.length_a   1.000
_cell.length_b   1.000
_cell.length_c   1.000
_cell.angle_alpha   90.00
_cell.angle_beta   90.00
_cell.angle_gamma   90.00
#
_symmetry.space_group_name_H-M   'P 1'
#
loop_
_entity.id
_entity.type
_entity.pdbx_description
1 polymer ?
#
loop_
_entity_poly.entity_id
_entity_poly.type
_entity_poly.pdbx_seq_one_letter_code
_entity_poly.pdbx_strand_id
1 'polypeptide(L)' 'MATYFFAFQIYCDFSGYSDIAIGAAQIMEYDLMENFRRPYHAKSINEFWHRWHISLSTWFRDYLYIPAWWKQSPGGTLVL' A
#
# COMPACT_ATOMS: atom_id res chain seq x y z
N MET A 1 2.92 -11.04 25.14
CA MET A 1 4.29 -10.78 24.62
C MET A 1 4.52 -11.39 23.25
N ALA A 2 4.22 -12.67 23.03
CA ALA A 2 4.34 -13.31 21.70
C ALA A 2 3.66 -12.52 20.56
N THR A 3 2.44 -12.02 20.77
CA THR A 3 1.70 -11.21 19.77
C THR A 3 2.44 -9.95 19.34
N TYR A 4 3.12 -9.25 20.27
CA TYR A 4 3.87 -8.04 19.94
C TYR A 4 5.11 -8.38 19.11
N PHE A 5 5.88 -9.39 19.50
CA PHE A 5 7.05 -9.83 18.73
C PHE A 5 6.67 -10.35 17.34
N PHE A 6 5.56 -11.07 17.23
CA PHE A 6 5.04 -11.53 15.95
C PHE A 6 4.62 -10.36 15.05
N ALA A 7 3.98 -9.33 15.61
CA ALA A 7 3.65 -8.12 14.84
C ALA A 7 4.90 -7.42 14.30
N PHE A 8 5.94 -7.26 15.13
CA PHE A 8 7.22 -6.69 14.69
C PHE A 8 7.92 -7.56 13.65
N GLN A 9 7.92 -8.90 13.83
CA GLN A 9 8.51 -9.82 12.87
C GLN A 9 7.88 -9.66 11.48
N ILE A 10 6.54 -9.67 11.40
CA ILE A 10 5.81 -9.47 10.14
C ILE A 10 6.20 -8.12 9.54
N TYR A 11 6.16 -7.04 10.32
CA TYR A 11 6.51 -5.73 9.79
C TYR A 11 7.95 -5.67 9.24
N CYS A 12 8.93 -6.19 9.98
CA CYS A 12 10.33 -6.16 9.56
C CYS A 12 10.58 -7.01 8.32
N ASP A 13 9.97 -8.19 8.25
CA ASP A 13 10.07 -9.07 7.07
C ASP A 13 9.46 -8.39 5.84
N PHE A 14 8.23 -7.88 5.97
CA PHE A 14 7.50 -7.26 4.88
C PHE A 14 8.09 -5.93 4.40
N SER A 15 8.50 -5.07 5.34
CA SER A 15 9.20 -3.83 5.02
C SER A 15 10.55 -4.12 4.39
N GLY A 16 11.32 -5.05 4.96
CA GLY A 16 12.68 -5.36 4.51
C GLY A 16 12.74 -5.81 3.06
N TYR A 17 11.93 -6.79 2.65
CA TYR A 17 11.94 -7.20 1.24
C TYR A 17 11.38 -6.11 0.31
N SER A 18 10.44 -5.28 0.77
CA SER A 18 9.91 -4.17 -0.02
C SER A 18 10.98 -3.11 -0.27
N ASP A 19 11.78 -2.79 0.74
CA ASP A 19 12.90 -1.85 0.62
C ASP A 19 13.98 -2.38 -0.32
N ILE A 20 14.25 -3.69 -0.29
CA ILE A 20 15.14 -4.36 -1.27
C ILE A 20 14.58 -4.21 -2.69
N ALA A 21 13.27 -4.41 -2.89
CA ALA A 21 12.64 -4.26 -4.20
C ALA A 21 12.70 -2.81 -4.71
N ILE A 22 12.50 -1.82 -3.84
CA ILE A 22 12.65 -0.39 -4.17
C ILE A 22 14.11 -0.10 -4.55
N GLY A 23 15.08 -0.56 -3.75
CA GLY A 23 16.49 -0.37 -4.05
C GLY A 23 16.92 -1.02 -5.37
N ALA A 24 16.40 -2.22 -5.67
CA ALA A 24 16.63 -2.89 -6.95
C ALA A 24 16.01 -2.11 -8.13
N ALA A 25 14.79 -1.58 -7.96
CA ALA A 25 14.13 -0.75 -8.97
C ALA A 25 14.92 0.54 -9.26
N GLN A 26 15.45 1.18 -8.21
CA GLN A 26 16.27 2.39 -8.34
C GLN A 26 17.56 2.14 -9.14
N ILE A 27 18.21 0.99 -8.99
CA ILE A 27 19.38 0.59 -9.79
C ILE A 27 19.00 0.45 -11.27
N MET A 28 17.77 0.03 -11.55
CA MET A 28 17.21 -0.12 -12.89
C MET A 28 16.58 1.18 -13.43
N GLU A 29 16.79 2.31 -12.77
CA GLU A 29 16.22 3.63 -13.11
C GLU A 29 14.68 3.69 -13.08
N TYR A 30 14.05 2.82 -12.29
CA TYR A 30 12.61 2.84 -12.03
C TYR A 30 12.31 3.41 -10.63
N ASP A 31 11.31 4.30 -10.57
CA ASP A 31 10.76 4.78 -9.31
C ASP A 31 9.59 3.88 -8.87
N LEU A 32 9.83 3.07 -7.84
CA LEU A 32 8.84 2.13 -7.30
C LEU A 32 8.16 2.73 -6.07
N MET A 33 6.83 2.64 -6.04
CA MET A 33 6.03 3.12 -4.91
C MET A 33 6.39 2.42 -3.60
N GLU A 34 6.53 3.20 -2.53
CA GLU A 34 6.75 2.69 -1.18
C GLU A 34 5.58 1.80 -0.71
N ASN A 35 5.89 0.70 -0.01
CA ASN A 35 4.87 -0.12 0.61
C ASN A 35 4.52 0.31 2.05
N PHE A 36 5.48 0.81 2.81
CA PHE A 36 5.33 1.08 4.23
C PHE A 36 5.84 2.47 4.58
N ARG A 37 5.06 3.23 5.36
CA ARG A 37 5.46 4.57 5.83
C ARG A 37 5.30 4.69 7.34
N ARG A 38 6.24 4.09 8.09
CA ARG A 38 6.27 4.09 9.57
C ARG A 38 4.86 3.84 10.17
N PRO A 39 4.26 2.68 9.91
CA PRO A 39 2.86 2.41 10.27
C PRO A 39 2.60 2.46 11.78
N TYR A 40 3.55 2.00 12.59
CA TYR A 40 3.44 2.07 14.06
C TYR A 40 3.55 3.48 14.66
N HIS A 41 3.85 4.49 13.83
CA HIS A 41 3.81 5.91 14.21
C HIS A 41 2.45 6.57 13.92
N ALA A 42 1.44 5.80 13.51
CA ALA A 42 0.09 6.30 13.27
C ALA A 42 -0.61 6.72 14.57
N LYS A 43 -1.37 7.81 14.51
CA LYS A 43 -2.19 8.33 15.62
C LYS A 43 -3.59 7.72 15.66
N SER A 44 -3.98 6.99 14.61
CA SER A 44 -5.25 6.27 14.53
C SER A 44 -5.11 4.97 13.73
N ILE A 45 -6.05 4.04 13.94
CA ILE A 45 -6.12 2.79 13.17
C ILE A 45 -6.32 3.08 11.68
N ASN A 46 -7.10 4.10 11.34
CA ASN A 46 -7.28 4.50 9.95
C ASN A 46 -5.94 4.95 9.33
N GLU A 47 -5.17 5.77 10.03
CA GLU A 47 -3.85 6.22 9.58
C GLU A 47 -2.85 5.06 9.49
N PHE A 48 -2.93 4.07 10.39
CA PHE A 48 -2.11 2.87 10.31
C PHE A 48 -2.28 2.16 8.96
N TRP A 49 -3.53 1.94 8.54
CA TRP A 49 -3.83 1.28 7.26
C TRP A 49 -3.45 2.14 6.04
N HIS A 50 -3.49 3.47 6.14
CA HIS A 50 -2.96 4.34 5.07
C HIS A 50 -1.43 4.33 4.96
N ARG A 51 -0.72 3.80 5.97
CA ARG A 51 0.74 3.69 6.01
C ARG A 51 1.24 2.26 5.83
N TRP A 52 0.34 1.29 5.75
CA TRP A 52 0.61 -0.15 5.65
C TRP A 52 0.17 -0.66 4.28
N HIS A 53 1.06 -1.29 3.52
CA HIS A 53 0.79 -1.77 2.14
C HIS A 53 0.15 -0.71 1.22
N ILE A 54 0.83 0.43 1.07
CA ILE A 54 0.37 1.58 0.28
C ILE A 54 0.22 1.21 -1.20
N SER A 55 1.20 0.52 -1.80
CA SER A 55 1.14 0.15 -3.22
C SER A 55 -0.03 -0.78 -3.54
N LEU A 56 -0.27 -1.78 -2.69
CA LEU A 56 -1.37 -2.73 -2.86
C LEU A 56 -2.73 -2.05 -2.67
N SER A 57 -2.86 -1.22 -1.63
CA SER A 57 -4.09 -0.47 -1.37
C SER A 57 -4.44 0.47 -2.53
N THR A 58 -3.41 1.11 -3.11
CA THR A 58 -3.56 1.97 -4.29
C THR A 58 -3.96 1.16 -5.52
N TRP A 59 -3.31 0.01 -5.74
CA TRP A 59 -3.67 -0.89 -6.84
C TRP A 59 -5.12 -1.38 -6.73
N PHE A 60 -5.58 -1.82 -5.55
CA PHE A 60 -6.97 -2.20 -5.34
C PHE A 60 -7.93 -1.03 -5.59
N ARG A 61 -7.58 0.19 -5.14
CA ARG A 61 -8.39 1.38 -5.39
C ARG A 61 -8.55 1.62 -6.89
N ASP A 62 -7.44 1.67 -7.61
CA ASP A 62 -7.40 2.15 -8.99
C ASP A 62 -7.89 1.10 -10.00
N TYR A 63 -7.64 -0.20 -9.73
CA TYR A 63 -7.98 -1.28 -10.65
C TYR A 63 -9.21 -2.09 -10.26
N LEU A 64 -9.62 -2.10 -8.98
CA LEU A 64 -10.78 -2.87 -8.54
C LEU A 64 -11.92 -1.95 -8.12
N TYR A 65 -11.70 -1.06 -7.16
CA TYR A 65 -12.79 -0.27 -6.57
C TYR A 65 -13.32 0.83 -7.50
N ILE A 66 -12.45 1.63 -8.09
CA ILE A 66 -12.86 2.72 -9.00
C ILE A 66 -13.59 2.14 -10.22
N PRO A 67 -13.08 1.12 -10.94
CA PRO A 67 -13.79 0.52 -12.06
C PRO A 67 -15.13 -0.11 -11.66
N ALA A 68 -15.20 -0.78 -10.51
CA ALA A 68 -16.46 -1.35 -10.01
C ALA A 68 -17.50 -0.27 -9.67
N TRP A 69 -17.07 0.88 -9.15
CA TRP A 69 -17.92 2.04 -8.90
C TRP A 69 -18.48 2.65 -10.19
N TRP A 70 -17.63 2.86 -11.19
CA TRP A 70 -18.06 3.38 -12.49
C TRP A 70 -19.05 2.44 -13.19
N LYS A 71 -18.87 1.12 -13.07
CA LYS A 71 -19.81 0.12 -13.61
C LYS A 71 -21.22 0.22 -13.01
N GLN A 72 -21.34 0.69 -11.76
CA GLN A 72 -22.62 0.79 -11.05
C GLN A 72 -23.29 2.17 -11.21
N SER A 73 -22.59 3.16 -11.77
CA SER A 73 -23.12 4.51 -11.95
C SER A 73 -24.05 4.57 -13.19
N PRO A 74 -25.32 4.99 -13.05
CA PRO A 74 -26.24 5.10 -14.17
C PRO A 74 -25.85 6.30 -15.04
N GLY A 75 -25.10 6.05 -16.10
CA GLY A 75 -24.64 7.06 -17.05
C GLY A 75 -23.12 7.21 -17.03
N GLY A 76 -22.44 6.40 -17.86
CA GLY A 76 -21.01 6.57 -18.12
C GLY A 76 -20.75 7.87 -18.87
N THR A 77 -20.43 8.92 -18.14
CA THR A 77 -19.82 10.12 -18.73
C THR A 77 -18.34 10.09 -18.40
N LEU A 78 -17.53 9.74 -19.40
CA LEU A 78 -16.11 10.08 -19.43
C LEU A 78 -16.04 11.60 -19.53
N VAL A 79 -15.73 12.26 -18.42
CA VAL A 79 -15.20 13.63 -18.47
C VAL A 79 -13.69 13.48 -18.54
N LEU A 80 -13.14 13.74 -19.73
CA LEU A 80 -11.71 13.87 -19.99
C LEU A 80 -11.12 15.03 -19.18
#